data_AF-A0A9D5EUB8-F1
#
_entry.id   AF-A0A9D5EUB8-F1
#
_cell.length_a   1.000
_cell.length_b   1.000
_cell.length_c   1.000
_cell.angle_alpha   90.00
_cell.angle_beta   90.00
_cell.angle_gamma   90.00
#
_symmetry.space_group_name_H-M   'P 1'
#
loop_
_entity.id
_entity.type
_entity.pdbx_description
1 polymer ?
#
loop_
_entity_poly.entity_id
_entity_poly.type
_entity_poly.pdbx_seq_one_letter_code
_entity_poly.pdbx_strand_id
1 'polypeptide(L)'
;MQTTFVDALTRILRIARFRFRHLRCSDSREDAICETVALCWVWYVSLVRKGRKPNEFIGALARYGARAVSSGRLACGQERANDVLSRRCQQRRQLCVSSLPKVFIPHENVFEDALCDNTQTPVPDQVQFRCDFPAWEQRLPVVKQRLVKGLVLGHRTKDLAAKFELSEARISQLRKEFFTDYAAFCDDSTNV
;
A
#
# COMPACT_ATOMS: atom_id res chain seq x y z
N MET A 1 -29.06 -36.93 1.08
CA MET A 1 -28.84 -35.46 1.18
C MET A 1 -27.78 -34.97 0.20
N GLN A 2 -26.66 -35.68 0.01
CA GLN A 2 -25.61 -35.25 -0.92
C GLN A 2 -25.99 -35.42 -2.40
N THR A 3 -26.59 -36.56 -2.78
CA THR A 3 -27.05 -36.85 -4.15
C THR A 3 -28.05 -35.82 -4.69
N THR A 4 -29.07 -35.47 -3.90
CA THR A 4 -30.09 -34.49 -4.27
C THR A 4 -29.54 -33.09 -4.50
N PHE A 5 -28.46 -32.71 -3.81
CA PHE A 5 -27.81 -31.42 -4.03
C PHE A 5 -26.95 -31.42 -5.29
N VAL A 6 -26.30 -32.55 -5.60
CA VAL A 6 -25.55 -32.73 -6.85
C VAL A 6 -26.46 -32.56 -8.07
N ASP A 7 -27.68 -33.09 -8.03
CA ASP A 7 -28.67 -32.88 -9.10
C ASP A 7 -29.05 -31.39 -9.25
N ALA A 8 -29.08 -30.67 -8.14
CA ALA A 8 -29.38 -29.23 -8.09
C ALA A 8 -28.21 -28.36 -8.59
N LEU A 9 -26.98 -28.89 -8.56
CA LEU A 9 -25.75 -28.15 -8.83
C LEU A 9 -25.73 -27.53 -10.22
N THR A 10 -26.15 -28.27 -11.24
CA THR A 10 -26.18 -27.78 -12.64
C THR A 10 -27.05 -26.53 -12.77
N ARG A 11 -28.16 -26.47 -12.02
CA ARG A 11 -29.06 -25.32 -12.00
C ARG A 11 -28.43 -24.13 -11.26
N ILE A 12 -27.76 -24.38 -10.13
CA ILE A 12 -27.04 -23.36 -9.36
C ILE A 12 -25.92 -22.75 -10.22
N LEU A 13 -25.10 -23.59 -10.85
CA LEU A 13 -23.99 -23.17 -11.72
C LEU A 13 -24.49 -22.33 -12.90
N ARG A 14 -25.60 -22.72 -13.55
CA ARG A 14 -26.18 -21.93 -14.66
C ARG A 14 -26.53 -20.51 -14.21
N ILE A 15 -27.17 -20.37 -13.04
CA ILE A 15 -27.56 -19.06 -12.49
C ILE A 15 -26.33 -18.25 -12.07
N ALA A 16 -25.36 -18.89 -11.39
CA ALA A 16 -24.13 -18.22 -10.97
C ALA A 16 -23.33 -17.71 -12.16
N ARG A 17 -23.08 -18.55 -13.18
CA ARG A 17 -22.37 -18.17 -14.41
C ARG A 17 -23.07 -17.01 -15.12
N PHE A 18 -24.39 -17.05 -15.25
CA PHE A 18 -25.14 -15.96 -15.86
C PHE A 18 -25.06 -14.66 -15.05
N ARG A 19 -25.11 -14.75 -13.71
CA ARG A 19 -25.05 -13.59 -12.81
C ARG A 19 -23.68 -12.90 -12.82
N PHE A 20 -22.60 -13.68 -12.93
CA PHE A 20 -21.22 -13.19 -12.89
C PHE A 20 -20.58 -13.04 -14.28
N ARG A 21 -21.36 -13.11 -15.37
CA ARG A 21 -20.87 -12.97 -16.75
C ARG A 21 -20.15 -11.64 -17.03
N HIS A 22 -20.43 -10.61 -16.22
CA HIS A 22 -19.82 -9.29 -16.35
C HIS A 22 -18.42 -9.21 -15.71
N LEU A 23 -18.01 -10.19 -14.91
CA LEU A 23 -16.66 -10.26 -14.36
C LEU A 23 -15.70 -10.68 -15.48
N ARG A 24 -14.77 -9.76 -15.83
CA ARG A 24 -13.80 -9.97 -16.90
C ARG A 24 -12.64 -10.90 -16.48
N CYS A 25 -12.20 -10.80 -15.23
CA CYS A 25 -11.19 -11.70 -14.68
C CYS A 25 -11.77 -13.11 -14.50
N SER A 26 -11.12 -14.12 -15.09
CA SER A 26 -11.59 -15.51 -15.01
C SER A 26 -11.57 -16.02 -13.58
N ASP A 27 -10.47 -15.78 -12.86
CA ASP A 27 -10.29 -16.25 -11.48
C ASP A 27 -11.35 -15.65 -10.55
N SER A 28 -11.55 -14.32 -10.59
CA SER A 28 -12.61 -13.68 -9.79
C SER A 28 -14.02 -14.18 -10.13
N ARG A 29 -14.24 -14.57 -11.39
CA ARG A 29 -15.52 -15.15 -11.83
C ARG A 29 -15.70 -16.56 -11.28
N GLU A 30 -14.66 -17.38 -11.31
CA GLU A 30 -14.66 -18.73 -10.76
C GLU A 30 -14.83 -18.71 -9.25
N ASP A 31 -14.12 -17.84 -8.53
CA ASP A 31 -14.27 -17.64 -7.10
C ASP A 31 -15.72 -17.31 -6.73
N ALA A 32 -16.34 -16.36 -7.44
CA ALA A 32 -17.72 -15.97 -7.17
C ALA A 32 -18.72 -17.12 -7.45
N ILE A 33 -18.45 -17.97 -8.44
CA ILE A 33 -19.26 -19.15 -8.74
C ILE A 33 -19.10 -20.20 -7.64
N CYS A 34 -17.87 -20.54 -7.28
CA CYS A 34 -17.53 -21.48 -6.21
C CYS A 34 -18.18 -21.05 -4.89
N GLU A 35 -18.09 -19.77 -4.56
CA GLU A 35 -18.65 -19.24 -3.33
C GLU A 35 -20.18 -19.24 -3.33
N THR A 36 -20.79 -19.05 -4.49
CA THR A 36 -22.25 -19.20 -4.64
C THR A 36 -22.68 -20.65 -4.39
N VAL A 37 -21.91 -21.63 -4.89
CA VAL A 37 -22.18 -23.05 -4.64
C VAL A 37 -22.01 -23.38 -3.16
N ALA A 38 -20.93 -22.93 -2.54
CA ALA A 38 -20.65 -23.14 -1.12
C ALA A 38 -21.75 -22.51 -0.24
N LEU A 39 -22.15 -21.27 -0.51
CA LEU A 39 -23.20 -20.60 0.24
C LEU A 39 -24.57 -21.28 0.06
N CYS A 40 -24.89 -21.72 -1.17
CA CYS A 40 -26.10 -22.49 -1.43
C CYS A 40 -26.11 -23.81 -0.66
N TRP A 41 -24.96 -24.50 -0.53
CA TRP A 41 -24.85 -25.71 0.28
C TRP A 41 -25.10 -25.45 1.76
N VAL A 42 -24.48 -24.41 2.34
CA VAL A 42 -24.70 -24.03 3.74
C VAL A 42 -26.18 -23.74 4.01
N TRP A 43 -26.83 -22.99 3.12
CA TRP A 43 -28.26 -22.70 3.24
C TRP A 43 -29.14 -23.94 3.04
N TYR A 44 -28.79 -24.81 2.09
CA TYR A 44 -29.49 -26.06 1.83
C TYR A 44 -29.52 -26.94 3.09
N VAL A 45 -28.36 -27.17 3.71
CA VAL A 45 -28.26 -27.97 4.94
C VAL A 45 -29.06 -27.34 6.07
N SER A 46 -28.97 -26.01 6.25
CA SER A 46 -29.73 -25.29 7.27
C SER A 46 -31.25 -25.43 7.07
N LEU A 47 -31.72 -25.34 5.83
CA LEU A 47 -33.14 -25.48 5.49
C LEU A 47 -33.66 -26.90 5.70
N VAL A 48 -32.88 -27.92 5.32
CA VAL A 48 -33.24 -29.32 5.55
C VAL A 48 -33.32 -29.63 7.05
N ARG A 49 -32.39 -29.11 7.85
CA ARG A 49 -32.44 -29.21 9.33
C ARG A 49 -33.69 -28.55 9.92
N LYS A 50 -34.23 -27.53 9.27
CA LYS A 50 -35.50 -26.86 9.64
C LYS A 50 -36.75 -27.55 9.08
N GLY A 51 -36.61 -28.74 8.48
CA GLY A 51 -37.73 -29.49 7.90
C GLY A 51 -38.29 -28.89 6.60
N ARG A 52 -37.58 -27.93 5.98
CA ARG A 52 -37.96 -27.39 4.67
C ARG A 52 -37.42 -28.30 3.55
N LYS A 53 -38.02 -28.21 2.36
CA LYS A 53 -37.60 -28.94 1.15
C LYS A 53 -37.00 -27.98 0.12
N PRO A 54 -35.68 -27.72 0.14
CA PRO A 54 -35.07 -26.72 -0.75
C PRO A 54 -35.18 -27.06 -2.24
N ASN A 55 -35.34 -28.35 -2.56
CA ASN A 55 -35.50 -28.86 -3.93
C ASN A 55 -36.64 -28.17 -4.69
N GLU A 56 -37.71 -27.77 -3.99
CA GLU A 56 -38.87 -27.08 -4.57
C GLU A 56 -38.53 -25.65 -5.03
N PHE A 57 -37.48 -25.04 -4.47
CA PHE A 57 -37.14 -23.64 -4.73
C PHE A 57 -35.63 -23.38 -4.99
N ILE A 58 -34.90 -24.36 -5.51
CA ILE A 58 -33.46 -24.24 -5.85
C ILE A 58 -33.17 -23.02 -6.72
N GLY A 59 -34.03 -22.71 -7.69
CA GLY A 59 -33.83 -21.54 -8.55
C GLY A 59 -33.90 -20.21 -7.79
N ALA A 60 -34.69 -20.13 -6.72
CA ALA A 60 -34.71 -18.96 -5.84
C ALA A 60 -33.48 -18.97 -4.91
N LEU A 61 -33.14 -20.12 -4.33
CA LEU A 61 -31.96 -20.31 -3.50
C LEU A 61 -30.68 -19.83 -4.21
N ALA A 62 -30.48 -20.27 -5.46
CA ALA A 62 -29.33 -19.89 -6.28
C ALA A 62 -29.30 -18.40 -6.61
N ARG A 63 -30.46 -17.79 -6.93
CA ARG A 63 -30.54 -16.34 -7.20
C ARG A 63 -30.19 -15.51 -5.96
N TYR A 64 -30.72 -15.89 -4.79
CA TYR A 64 -30.41 -15.22 -3.53
C TYR A 64 -28.96 -15.46 -3.10
N GLY A 65 -28.43 -16.67 -3.31
CA GLY A 65 -27.02 -16.99 -3.04
C GLY A 65 -26.08 -16.14 -3.89
N ALA A 66 -26.31 -16.09 -5.21
CA ALA A 66 -25.50 -15.28 -6.12
C ALA A 66 -25.61 -13.77 -5.82
N ARG A 67 -26.79 -13.31 -5.36
CA ARG A 67 -26.97 -11.92 -4.91
C ARG A 67 -26.21 -11.64 -3.62
N ALA A 68 -26.23 -12.56 -2.67
CA ALA A 68 -25.48 -12.44 -1.41
C ALA A 68 -23.97 -12.39 -1.66
N VAL A 69 -23.45 -13.28 -2.50
CA VAL A 69 -22.03 -13.25 -2.93
C VAL A 69 -21.70 -11.94 -3.65
N SER A 70 -22.59 -11.45 -4.51
CA SER A 70 -22.40 -10.13 -5.16
C SER A 70 -22.34 -8.96 -4.18
N SER A 71 -22.88 -9.10 -2.96
CA SER A 71 -22.82 -8.12 -1.88
C SER A 71 -21.66 -8.38 -0.89
N GLY A 72 -20.74 -9.30 -1.23
CA GLY A 72 -19.57 -9.65 -0.44
C GLY A 72 -19.83 -10.63 0.69
N ARG A 73 -20.97 -11.34 0.68
CA ARG A 73 -21.22 -12.44 1.64
C ARG A 73 -20.55 -13.71 1.15
N LEU A 74 -19.83 -14.37 2.05
CA LEU A 74 -19.13 -15.62 1.80
C LEU A 74 -19.85 -16.75 2.54
N ALA A 75 -19.62 -18.00 2.15
CA ALA A 75 -20.03 -19.18 2.90
C ALA A 75 -19.48 -19.11 4.34
N CYS A 76 -18.23 -18.66 4.47
CA CYS A 76 -17.55 -18.44 5.75
C CYS A 76 -17.42 -16.95 6.07
N GLY A 77 -18.55 -16.28 6.31
CA GLY A 77 -18.58 -14.91 6.80
C GLY A 77 -18.82 -13.86 5.72
N GLN A 78 -18.01 -12.80 5.72
CA GLN A 78 -18.25 -11.61 4.90
C GLN A 78 -16.91 -10.95 4.57
N GLU A 79 -16.78 -10.45 3.35
CA GLU A 79 -15.65 -9.64 2.94
C GLU A 79 -15.43 -8.43 3.86
N ARG A 80 -14.15 -8.08 4.07
CA ARG A 80 -13.73 -6.97 4.94
C ARG A 80 -14.18 -5.64 4.35
N ALA A 81 -14.89 -4.85 5.15
CA ALA A 81 -15.43 -3.55 4.71
C ALA A 81 -14.36 -2.46 4.53
N ASN A 82 -13.18 -2.64 5.12
CA ASN A 82 -12.07 -1.69 5.08
C ASN A 82 -10.92 -2.14 4.17
N ASP A 83 -11.04 -3.30 3.54
CA ASP A 83 -10.07 -3.77 2.55
C ASP A 83 -10.42 -3.19 1.19
N VAL A 84 -9.56 -2.31 0.65
CA VAL A 84 -9.78 -1.62 -0.63
C VAL A 84 -9.89 -2.59 -1.81
N LEU A 85 -9.27 -3.76 -1.72
CA LEU A 85 -9.36 -4.78 -2.76
C LEU A 85 -10.65 -5.59 -2.67
N SER A 86 -11.37 -5.53 -1.53
CA SER A 86 -12.62 -6.24 -1.39
C SER A 86 -13.73 -5.60 -2.23
N ARG A 87 -14.55 -6.45 -2.84
CA ARG A 87 -15.67 -6.00 -3.66
C ARG A 87 -16.71 -5.26 -2.82
N ARG A 88 -16.89 -5.70 -1.57
CA ARG A 88 -17.76 -5.03 -0.60
C ARG A 88 -17.32 -3.61 -0.29
N CYS A 89 -16.03 -3.37 -0.08
CA CYS A 89 -15.49 -2.03 0.17
C CYS A 89 -15.70 -1.13 -1.04
N GLN A 90 -15.31 -1.61 -2.23
CA GLN A 90 -15.45 -0.89 -3.49
C GLN A 90 -16.91 -0.47 -3.76
N GLN A 91 -17.87 -1.38 -3.59
CA GLN A 91 -19.30 -1.05 -3.75
C GLN A 91 -19.80 -0.04 -2.72
N ARG A 92 -19.42 -0.19 -1.45
CA ARG A 92 -19.91 0.66 -0.35
C ARG A 92 -19.32 2.07 -0.42
N ARG A 93 -18.04 2.17 -0.80
CA ARG A 93 -17.28 3.42 -0.86
C ARG A 93 -17.27 4.05 -2.25
N GLN A 94 -17.87 3.37 -3.24
CA GLN A 94 -17.88 3.79 -4.65
C GLN A 94 -16.47 3.98 -5.20
N LEU A 95 -15.56 3.09 -4.82
CA LEU A 95 -14.16 3.09 -5.25
C LEU A 95 -13.96 2.07 -6.37
N CYS A 96 -13.10 2.40 -7.32
CA CYS A 96 -12.65 1.48 -8.38
C CYS A 96 -11.14 1.32 -8.26
N VAL A 97 -10.67 0.07 -8.25
CA VAL A 97 -9.24 -0.24 -8.32
C VAL A 97 -8.90 -0.55 -9.77
N SER A 98 -8.01 0.25 -10.35
CA SER A 98 -7.46 0.04 -11.69
C SER A 98 -5.97 -0.27 -11.60
N SER A 99 -5.47 -1.04 -12.57
CA SER A 99 -4.03 -1.18 -12.75
C SER A 99 -3.40 0.16 -13.13
N LEU A 100 -2.15 0.38 -12.73
CA LEU A 100 -1.37 1.51 -13.24
C LEU A 100 -1.27 1.44 -14.77
N PRO A 101 -1.33 2.59 -15.47
CA PRO A 101 -1.13 2.62 -16.91
C PRO A 101 0.26 2.09 -17.26
N LYS A 102 0.36 1.26 -18.30
CA LYS A 102 1.66 0.72 -18.76
C LYS A 102 2.51 1.78 -19.46
N VAL A 103 1.88 2.82 -19.97
CA VAL A 103 2.51 3.94 -20.66
C VAL A 103 2.15 5.20 -19.91
N PHE A 104 3.17 5.90 -19.40
CA PHE A 104 3.00 7.21 -18.80
C PHE A 104 3.04 8.25 -19.93
N ILE A 105 1.90 8.89 -20.18
CA ILE A 105 1.80 10.05 -21.05
C ILE A 105 1.95 11.29 -20.15
N PRO A 106 2.98 12.12 -20.36
CA PRO A 106 3.19 13.34 -19.59
C PRO A 106 1.95 14.24 -19.64
N HIS A 107 1.60 14.86 -18.51
CA HIS A 107 0.49 15.82 -18.35
C HIS A 107 -0.95 15.29 -18.55
N GLU A 108 -1.16 14.04 -18.97
CA GLU A 108 -2.49 13.40 -19.01
C GLU A 108 -2.75 12.50 -17.80
N ASN A 109 -1.69 11.98 -17.17
CA ASN A 109 -1.82 11.02 -16.08
C ASN A 109 -1.74 11.70 -14.72
N VAL A 110 -2.90 11.83 -14.04
CA VAL A 110 -3.03 12.21 -12.62
C VAL A 110 -2.13 11.37 -11.70
N PHE A 111 -1.75 10.17 -12.14
CA PHE A 111 -0.87 9.28 -11.40
C PHE A 111 0.60 9.72 -11.35
N GLU A 112 1.08 10.52 -12.30
CA GLU A 112 2.48 10.95 -12.33
C GLU A 112 2.78 11.88 -11.15
N ASP A 113 1.93 12.88 -10.92
CA ASP A 113 2.04 13.79 -9.77
C ASP A 113 1.77 13.06 -8.45
N ALA A 114 0.84 12.09 -8.43
CA ALA A 114 0.45 11.40 -7.21
C ALA A 114 1.44 10.30 -6.76
N LEU A 115 2.25 9.76 -7.69
CA LEU A 115 3.25 8.72 -7.43
C LEU A 115 4.68 9.27 -7.45
N CYS A 116 4.87 10.55 -7.74
CA CYS A 116 6.17 11.20 -7.65
C CYS A 116 6.66 11.09 -6.20
N ASP A 117 7.83 10.49 -6.01
CA ASP A 117 8.47 10.44 -4.71
C ASP A 117 8.61 11.87 -4.18
N ASN A 118 8.13 12.11 -2.96
CA ASN A 118 8.27 13.41 -2.33
C ASN A 118 9.75 13.62 -1.98
N THR A 119 10.51 14.14 -2.93
CA THR A 119 11.92 14.53 -2.79
C THR A 119 12.08 15.82 -1.97
N GLN A 120 10.99 16.42 -1.50
CA GLN A 120 11.06 17.57 -0.62
C GLN A 120 11.40 17.11 0.79
N THR A 121 12.56 17.53 1.29
CA THR A 121 12.89 17.46 2.71
C THR A 121 11.77 18.14 3.52
N PRO A 122 11.19 17.49 4.54
CA PRO A 122 10.14 18.08 5.36
C PRO A 122 10.51 19.46 5.91
N VAL A 123 9.53 20.35 6.06
CA VAL A 123 9.77 21.70 6.59
C VAL A 123 10.48 21.69 7.95
N PRO A 124 10.12 20.83 8.92
CA PRO A 124 10.85 20.74 10.19
C PRO A 124 12.36 20.48 9.99
N ASP A 125 12.71 19.51 9.15
CA ASP A 125 14.10 19.14 8.88
C ASP A 125 14.86 20.30 8.19
N GLN A 126 14.22 21.02 7.27
CA GLN A 126 14.81 22.21 6.65
C GLN A 126 15.07 23.32 7.67
N VAL A 127 14.13 23.56 8.59
CA VAL A 127 14.26 24.58 9.64
C VAL A 127 15.36 24.18 10.62
N GLN A 128 15.36 22.93 11.08
CA GLN A 128 16.40 22.39 11.97
C GLN A 128 17.79 22.59 11.35
N PHE A 129 18.00 22.17 10.10
CA PHE A 129 19.30 22.36 9.44
C PHE A 129 19.68 23.85 9.33
N ARG A 130 18.75 24.73 8.97
CA ARG A 130 19.03 26.17 8.81
C ARG A 130 19.36 26.88 10.11
N CYS A 131 18.85 26.41 11.24
CA CYS A 131 19.11 26.97 12.57
C CYS A 131 20.34 26.33 13.23
N ASP A 132 20.39 24.99 13.24
CA ASP A 132 21.35 24.22 14.03
C ASP A 132 22.71 24.17 13.35
N PHE A 133 22.77 24.08 12.02
CA PHE A 133 24.04 23.99 11.31
C PHE A 133 24.92 25.23 11.51
N PRO A 134 24.43 26.49 11.37
CA PRO A 134 25.23 27.67 11.68
C PRO A 134 25.59 27.78 13.18
N ALA A 135 24.69 27.37 14.08
CA ALA A 135 24.94 27.42 15.52
C ALA A 135 26.05 26.43 15.93
N TRP A 136 26.01 25.21 15.39
CA TRP A 136 27.05 24.20 15.54
C TRP A 136 28.38 24.67 14.93
N GLU A 137 28.36 25.21 13.71
CA GLU A 137 29.56 25.71 13.03
C GLU A 137 30.29 26.74 13.90
N GLN A 138 29.56 27.66 14.54
CA GLN A 138 30.13 28.70 15.39
C GLN A 138 30.88 28.15 16.62
N ARG A 139 30.58 26.92 17.06
CA ARG A 139 31.31 26.24 18.16
C ARG A 139 32.70 25.76 17.74
N LEU A 140 32.93 25.57 16.44
CA LEU A 140 34.21 25.06 15.94
C LEU A 140 35.28 26.16 15.91
N PRO A 141 36.57 25.83 16.07
CA PRO A 141 37.66 26.76 15.79
C PRO A 141 37.60 27.32 14.37
N VAL A 142 38.00 28.58 14.19
CA VAL A 142 37.91 29.32 12.90
C VAL A 142 38.50 28.55 11.71
N VAL A 143 39.60 27.81 11.92
CA VAL A 143 40.22 26.99 10.87
C VAL A 143 39.31 25.83 10.43
N LYS A 144 38.66 25.16 11.39
CA LYS A 144 37.71 24.07 11.12
C LYS A 144 36.43 24.59 10.47
N GLN A 145 35.93 25.77 10.86
CA GLN A 145 34.81 26.43 10.18
C GLN A 145 35.09 26.63 8.69
N ARG A 146 36.27 27.19 8.35
CA ARG A 146 36.66 27.38 6.93
C ARG A 146 36.73 26.07 6.16
N LEU A 147 37.16 24.97 6.81
CA LEU A 147 37.18 23.64 6.20
C LEU A 147 35.75 23.12 5.97
N VAL A 148 34.86 23.24 6.96
CA VAL A 148 33.44 22.85 6.87
C VAL A 148 32.74 23.62 5.74
N LYS A 149 32.89 24.95 5.65
CA LYS A 149 32.34 25.73 4.53
C LYS A 149 32.85 25.23 3.18
N GLY A 150 34.13 24.89 3.10
CA GLY A 150 34.70 24.34 1.88
C GLY A 150 34.09 22.98 1.48
N LEU A 151 33.78 22.13 2.46
CA LEU A 151 33.11 20.86 2.24
C LEU A 151 31.64 21.05 1.83
N VAL A 152 30.92 21.97 2.46
CA VAL A 152 29.51 22.30 2.14
C VAL A 152 29.38 22.86 0.72
N LEU A 153 30.34 23.67 0.29
CA LEU A 153 30.41 24.20 -1.08
C LEU A 153 30.81 23.13 -2.12
N GLY A 154 31.09 21.89 -1.70
CA GLY A 154 31.38 20.77 -2.59
C GLY A 154 32.81 20.77 -3.16
N HIS A 155 33.76 21.48 -2.54
CA HIS A 155 35.16 21.40 -2.97
C HIS A 155 35.71 19.97 -2.85
N ARG A 156 36.59 19.58 -3.77
CA ARG A 156 37.20 18.25 -3.77
C ARG A 156 38.12 18.10 -2.55
N THR A 157 38.16 16.89 -1.99
CA THR A 157 39.03 16.54 -0.85
C THR A 157 40.49 16.91 -1.11
N LYS A 158 41.00 16.67 -2.33
CA LYS A 158 42.36 17.01 -2.74
C LYS A 158 42.65 18.51 -2.71
N ASP A 159 41.69 19.33 -3.14
CA ASP A 159 41.84 20.79 -3.18
C ASP A 159 41.90 21.36 -1.76
N LEU A 160 41.07 20.83 -0.86
CA LEU A 160 41.10 21.18 0.55
C LEU A 160 42.37 20.66 1.24
N ALA A 161 42.86 19.48 0.87
CA ALA A 161 44.08 18.89 1.43
C ALA A 161 45.29 19.79 1.17
N ALA A 162 45.45 20.23 -0.08
CA ALA A 162 46.47 21.20 -0.45
C ALA A 162 46.30 22.55 0.27
N LYS A 163 45.07 23.07 0.34
CA LYS A 163 44.78 24.39 0.96
C LYS A 163 45.04 24.44 2.46
N PHE A 164 44.79 23.35 3.17
CA PHE A 164 44.95 23.26 4.63
C PHE A 164 46.25 22.55 5.05
N GLU A 165 47.12 22.19 4.09
CA GLU A 165 48.37 21.45 4.32
C GLU A 165 48.15 20.13 5.10
N LEU A 166 47.05 19.44 4.78
CA LEU A 166 46.66 18.16 5.39
C LEU A 166 46.68 17.05 4.34
N SER A 167 46.81 15.81 4.79
CA SER A 167 46.59 14.66 3.91
C SER A 167 45.11 14.50 3.57
N GLU A 168 44.81 13.95 2.37
CA GLU A 168 43.44 13.62 1.97
C GLU A 168 42.75 12.65 2.95
N ALA A 169 43.55 11.73 3.53
CA ALA A 169 43.12 10.83 4.58
C ALA A 169 42.66 11.59 5.83
N ARG A 170 43.40 12.63 6.25
CA ARG A 170 43.02 13.45 7.41
C ARG A 170 41.74 14.23 7.15
N ILE A 171 41.53 14.75 5.95
CA ILE A 171 40.25 15.40 5.59
C ILE A 171 39.09 14.41 5.62
N SER A 172 39.31 13.18 5.14
CA SER A 172 38.28 12.14 5.21
C SER A 172 37.93 11.76 6.65
N GLN A 173 38.91 11.74 7.56
CA GLN A 173 38.66 11.57 8.99
C GLN A 173 37.88 12.76 9.56
N LEU A 174 38.29 13.99 9.24
CA LEU A 174 37.61 15.20 9.70
C LEU A 174 36.14 15.25 9.25
N ARG A 175 35.80 14.79 8.05
CA ARG A 175 34.39 14.67 7.61
C ARG A 175 33.57 13.79 8.53
N LYS A 176 34.13 12.66 8.99
CA LYS A 176 33.46 11.76 9.94
C LYS A 176 33.38 12.39 11.33
N GLU A 177 34.46 13.00 11.80
CA GLU A 177 34.49 13.72 13.08
C GLU A 177 33.43 14.82 13.12
N PHE A 178 33.32 15.65 12.07
CA PHE A 178 32.29 16.68 11.95
C PHE A 178 30.88 16.11 11.92
N PHE A 179 30.66 15.02 11.20
CA PHE A 179 29.36 14.36 11.15
C PHE A 179 28.93 13.85 12.53
N THR A 180 29.83 13.19 13.26
CA THR A 180 29.57 12.70 14.62
C THR A 180 29.34 13.85 15.60
N ASP A 181 30.13 14.92 15.51
CA ASP A 181 30.01 16.10 16.38
C ASP A 181 28.70 16.87 16.13
N TYR A 182 28.29 17.00 14.85
CA TYR A 182 26.99 17.59 14.51
C TYR A 182 25.81 16.72 14.97
N ALA A 183 25.91 15.39 14.83
CA ALA A 183 24.87 14.48 15.32
C ALA A 183 24.68 14.61 16.85
N ALA A 184 25.77 14.65 17.61
CA ALA A 184 25.72 14.87 19.06
C ALA A 184 25.11 16.25 19.41
N PHE A 185 25.41 17.29 18.62
CA PHE A 185 24.81 18.62 18.80
C PHE A 185 23.28 18.59 18.65
N CYS A 186 22.77 17.89 17.64
CA CYS A 186 21.32 17.78 17.37
C CYS A 186 20.60 16.92 18.43
N ASP A 187 21.25 15.88 18.96
CA ASP A 187 20.68 15.06 20.04
C ASP A 187 20.57 15.84 21.36
N ASP A 188 21.54 16.73 21.64
CA ASP A 188 21.51 17.61 22.81
C ASP A 188 20.44 18.72 22.69
N SER A 189 20.16 19.23 21.48
CA SER A 189 19.15 20.28 21.26
C SER A 189 17.70 19.76 21.33
N THR A 190 17.50 18.45 21.17
CA THR A 190 16.17 17.80 21.20
C THR A 190 15.71 17.46 22.63
N ASN A 191 16.60 17.50 23.63
CA ASN A 191 16.33 17.15 25.03
C ASN A 191 15.97 18.36 25.93
N VAL A 192 15.60 19.50 25.36
CA VAL A 192 15.12 20.71 26.05
C VAL A 192 13.70 21.02 25.64
#